data_AF-A0A6H2DIN9-F1
#
_entry.id   AF-A0A6H2DIN9-F1
#
_cell.length_a   1.000
_cell.length_b   1.000
_cell.length_c   1.000
_cell.angle_alpha   90.00
_cell.angle_beta   90.00
_cell.angle_gamma   90.00
#
_symmetry.space_group_name_H-M   'P 1'
#
loop_
_entity.id
_entity.type
_entity.pdbx_description
1 polymer ?
#
loop_
_entity_poly.entity_id
_entity_poly.type
_entity_poly.pdbx_seq_one_letter_code
_entity_poly.pdbx_strand_id
1 'polypeptide(L)'
;MMRILNYLANAKDAKDYEEWVRLEEHSAETKQNSTADYWFSAAEIAPAIGLIGTITGLIQLFATGIDPLKMGPAMSFTLLTSLYGLFVSHIIAFPIYMRLHTRAEILNGYRSKIVQHTINIAGIELASVGRVHFVPANPSKTAA
;
A
#
# COMPACT_ATOMS: atom_id res chain seq x y z
N MET A 1 -12.58 -10.95 -0.75
CA MET A 1 -13.76 -11.32 -1.56
C MET A 1 -14.74 -12.19 -0.76
N MET A 2 -14.40 -13.41 -0.34
CA MET A 2 -15.32 -14.27 0.44
C MET A 2 -15.85 -13.62 1.72
N ARG A 3 -15.03 -12.85 2.44
CA ARG A 3 -15.46 -12.11 3.64
C ARG A 3 -16.55 -11.07 3.35
N ILE A 4 -16.48 -10.38 2.21
CA ILE A 4 -17.44 -9.34 1.82
C ILE A 4 -18.80 -9.96 1.50
N LEU A 5 -18.81 -11.05 0.73
CA LEU A 5 -20.04 -11.77 0.39
C LEU A 5 -20.69 -12.43 1.60
N ASN A 6 -19.90 -13.05 2.48
CA ASN A 6 -20.41 -13.64 3.72
C ASN A 6 -20.98 -12.58 4.67
N TYR A 7 -20.37 -11.39 4.72
CA TYR A 7 -20.89 -10.29 5.54
C TYR A 7 -22.18 -9.73 4.95
N LEU A 8 -22.27 -9.58 3.61
CA LEU A 8 -23.49 -9.19 2.92
C LEU A 8 -24.65 -10.16 3.20
N ALA A 9 -24.39 -11.46 3.14
CA ALA A 9 -25.39 -12.50 3.39
C ALA A 9 -25.94 -12.48 4.84
N ASN A 10 -25.21 -11.89 5.79
CA ASN A 10 -25.60 -11.81 7.20
C ASN A 10 -25.95 -10.38 7.66
N ALA A 11 -25.88 -9.40 6.77
CA ALA A 11 -26.15 -8.00 7.10
C ALA A 11 -27.65 -7.80 7.38
N LYS A 12 -27.98 -7.06 8.45
CA LYS A 12 -29.37 -6.76 8.82
C LYS A 12 -29.91 -5.52 8.12
N ASP A 13 -29.04 -4.55 7.84
CA ASP A 13 -29.36 -3.29 7.21
C ASP A 13 -28.28 -2.90 6.19
N ALA A 14 -28.66 -2.16 5.16
CA ALA A 14 -27.78 -1.72 4.09
C ALA A 14 -26.74 -0.70 4.59
N LYS A 15 -27.10 0.13 5.58
CA LYS A 15 -26.18 1.12 6.16
C LYS A 15 -25.03 0.47 6.92
N ASP A 16 -25.33 -0.52 7.75
CA ASP A 16 -24.32 -1.27 8.52
C ASP A 16 -23.34 -2.00 7.58
N TYR A 17 -23.86 -2.52 6.46
CA TYR A 17 -23.05 -3.14 5.43
C TYR A 17 -22.12 -2.13 4.75
N GLU A 18 -22.65 -0.98 4.34
CA GLU A 18 -21.87 0.07 3.69
C GLU A 18 -20.72 0.56 4.59
N GLU A 19 -20.99 0.82 5.87
CA GLU A 19 -19.98 1.28 6.81
C GLU A 19 -18.87 0.23 6.97
N TRP A 20 -19.24 -1.04 7.18
CA TRP A 20 -18.25 -2.11 7.32
C TRP A 20 -17.38 -2.28 6.08
N VAL A 21 -17.97 -2.25 4.88
CA VAL A 21 -17.21 -2.40 3.63
C VAL A 21 -16.24 -1.24 3.42
N ARG A 22 -16.65 -0.01 3.72
CA ARG A 22 -15.77 1.18 3.63
C ARG A 22 -14.60 1.10 4.60
N LEU A 23 -14.82 0.60 5.81
CA LEU A 23 -13.73 0.39 6.79
C LEU A 23 -12.74 -0.69 6.33
N GLU A 24 -13.23 -1.78 5.76
CA GLU A 24 -12.37 -2.86 5.23
C GLU A 24 -11.59 -2.39 3.97
N GLU A 25 -12.21 -1.58 3.11
CA GLU A 25 -11.54 -0.91 1.98
C GLU A 25 -10.37 -0.07 2.47
N HIS A 26 -10.61 0.83 3.43
CA HIS A 26 -9.58 1.70 3.98
C HIS A 26 -8.42 0.91 4.66
N SER A 27 -8.76 -0.16 5.39
CA SER A 27 -7.73 -1.04 5.98
C SER A 27 -6.91 -1.78 4.94
N ALA A 28 -7.50 -2.13 3.79
CA ALA A 28 -6.79 -2.77 2.70
C ALA A 28 -5.88 -1.78 1.97
N GLU A 29 -6.36 -0.57 1.69
CA GLU A 29 -5.60 0.50 1.03
C GLU A 29 -4.35 0.88 1.82
N THR A 30 -4.50 1.13 3.12
CA THR A 30 -3.39 1.51 4.01
C THR A 30 -2.28 0.46 4.06
N LYS A 31 -2.62 -0.84 4.10
CA LYS A 31 -1.64 -1.94 4.06
C LYS A 31 -0.89 -2.02 2.74
N GLN A 32 -1.59 -1.78 1.63
CA GLN A 32 -0.99 -1.84 0.30
C GLN A 32 -0.05 -0.65 0.09
N ASN A 33 -0.44 0.54 0.54
CA ASN A 33 0.33 1.77 0.40
C ASN A 33 1.58 1.76 1.27
N SER A 34 1.48 1.26 2.51
CA SER A 34 2.62 1.23 3.43
C SER A 34 3.84 0.51 2.86
N THR A 35 3.62 -0.56 2.09
CA THR A 35 4.72 -1.30 1.46
C THR A 35 5.44 -0.45 0.40
N ALA A 36 4.72 0.36 -0.36
CA ALA A 36 5.32 1.32 -1.29
C ALA A 36 6.05 2.43 -0.52
N ASP A 37 5.43 2.97 0.52
CA ASP A 37 5.96 4.07 1.32
C ASP A 37 7.30 3.70 1.98
N TYR A 38 7.50 2.46 2.41
CA TYR A 38 8.82 2.01 2.90
C TYR A 38 9.94 2.17 1.86
N TRP A 39 9.68 1.82 0.61
CA TRP A 39 10.67 1.96 -0.47
C TRP A 39 10.89 3.42 -0.85
N PHE A 40 9.84 4.25 -0.75
CA PHE A 40 9.96 5.69 -0.91
C PHE A 40 10.87 6.29 0.15
N SER A 41 10.64 6.00 1.44
CA SER A 41 11.50 6.45 2.53
C SER A 41 12.94 5.94 2.37
N ALA A 42 13.13 4.69 1.93
CA ALA A 42 14.47 4.17 1.64
C ALA A 42 15.18 4.95 0.52
N ALA A 43 14.44 5.33 -0.53
CA ALA A 43 14.97 6.17 -1.60
C ALA A 43 15.35 7.58 -1.12
N GLU A 44 14.60 8.16 -0.19
CA GLU A 44 14.91 9.49 0.39
C GLU A 44 16.11 9.47 1.35
N ILE A 45 16.27 8.39 2.13
CA ILE A 45 17.35 8.28 3.12
C ILE A 45 18.69 7.91 2.46
N ALA A 46 18.67 7.15 1.36
CA ALA A 46 19.91 6.67 0.71
C ALA A 46 20.90 7.79 0.29
N PRO A 47 20.47 8.92 -0.33
CA PRO A 47 21.36 10.04 -0.63
C PRO A 47 21.89 10.73 0.63
N ALA A 48 21.08 10.82 1.69
CA ALA A 48 21.49 11.40 2.96
C ALA A 48 22.61 10.57 3.62
N ILE A 49 22.56 9.24 3.51
CA ILE A 49 23.66 8.36 3.93
C ILE A 49 24.93 8.63 3.09
N GLY A 50 24.77 8.89 1.79
CA GLY A 50 25.86 9.34 0.92
C GLY A 50 26.57 10.60 1.42
N LEU A 51 25.82 11.56 1.96
CA LEU A 51 26.36 12.78 2.56
C LEU A 51 27.16 12.53 3.85
N ILE A 52 26.85 11.47 4.61
CA ILE A 52 27.68 11.08 5.77
C ILE A 52 29.08 10.66 5.31
N GLY A 53 29.17 9.98 4.16
CA GLY A 53 30.44 9.63 3.55
C GLY A 53 31.24 10.82 3.05
N THR A 54 30.57 11.88 2.58
CA THR A 54 31.28 13.10 2.18
C THR A 54 31.91 13.80 3.38
N ILE A 55 31.18 13.88 4.49
CA ILE A 55 31.71 14.43 5.75
C ILE A 55 32.90 13.59 6.23
N THR A 56 32.79 12.25 6.21
CA THR A 56 33.87 11.34 6.61
C THR A 56 35.11 11.52 5.72
N GLY A 57 34.92 11.64 4.40
CA GLY A 57 36.01 11.87 3.46
C GLY A 57 36.68 13.23 3.62
N LEU A 58 35.92 14.28 3.94
CA LEU A 58 36.47 15.60 4.28
C LEU A 58 37.32 15.57 5.56
N ILE A 59 36.87 14.85 6.60
CA ILE A 59 37.66 14.65 7.83
C ILE A 59 39.00 13.99 7.48
N GLN A 60 38.98 12.97 6.62
CA GLN A 60 40.20 12.26 6.21
C GLN A 60 41.11 13.15 5.34
N LEU A 61 40.55 13.98 4.47
CA LEU A 61 41.28 14.94 3.65
C LEU A 61 42.05 15.94 4.51
N PHE A 62 41.41 16.49 5.55
CA PHE A 62 42.08 17.40 6.48
C PHE A 62 43.13 16.70 7.34
N ALA A 63 42.90 15.43 7.72
CA ALA A 63 43.88 14.64 8.48
C ALA A 63 45.15 14.33 7.69
N THR A 64 45.07 14.20 6.35
CA THR A 64 46.23 13.90 5.50
C THR A 64 47.13 15.10 5.18
N GLY A 65 46.68 16.34 5.43
CA GLY A 65 47.41 17.55 5.05
C GLY A 65 47.46 17.79 3.53
N ILE A 66 48.41 18.62 3.08
CA ILE A 66 48.53 19.08 1.67
C ILE A 66 49.42 18.15 0.80
N ASP A 67 49.60 16.89 1.21
CA ASP A 67 50.39 15.91 0.45
C ASP A 67 49.53 15.31 -0.69
N PRO A 68 49.74 15.70 -1.96
CA PRO A 68 48.82 15.36 -3.05
C PRO A 68 48.65 13.85 -3.27
N LEU A 69 49.70 13.07 -2.97
CA LEU A 69 49.67 11.61 -3.11
C LEU A 69 48.74 10.96 -2.08
N LYS A 70 48.56 11.58 -0.91
CA LYS A 70 47.70 11.07 0.18
C LYS A 70 46.27 11.58 0.12
N MET A 71 46.02 12.67 -0.62
CA MET A 71 44.68 13.26 -0.78
C MET A 71 43.78 12.46 -1.75
N GLY A 72 44.37 11.84 -2.78
CA GLY A 72 43.63 11.09 -3.81
C GLY A 72 42.70 10.00 -3.26
N PRO A 73 43.16 9.14 -2.32
CA PRO A 73 42.31 8.12 -1.70
C PRO A 73 41.11 8.70 -0.94
N ALA A 74 41.29 9.76 -0.15
CA ALA A 74 40.20 10.40 0.61
C ALA A 74 39.16 11.05 -0.32
N MET A 75 39.62 11.70 -1.40
CA MET A 75 38.73 12.31 -2.39
C MET A 75 37.94 11.25 -3.17
N SER A 76 38.58 10.14 -3.56
CA SER A 76 37.91 9.05 -4.28
C SER A 76 36.82 8.40 -3.44
N PHE A 77 37.08 8.14 -2.16
CA PHE A 77 36.09 7.61 -1.21
C PHE A 77 34.88 8.53 -1.07
N THR A 78 35.12 9.85 -0.95
CA THR A 78 34.08 10.89 -0.88
C THR A 78 33.14 10.81 -2.09
N LEU A 79 33.70 10.79 -3.30
CA LEU A 79 32.94 10.75 -4.55
C LEU A 79 32.19 9.44 -4.74
N LEU A 80 32.85 8.31 -4.42
CA LEU A 80 32.22 7.00 -4.51
C LEU A 80 31.03 6.87 -3.56
N THR A 81 31.14 7.36 -2.32
CA THR A 81 30.03 7.26 -1.37
C THR A 81 28.82 8.09 -1.82
N SER A 82 29.03 9.29 -2.37
CA SER A 82 27.96 10.09 -2.99
C SER A 82 27.33 9.37 -4.19
N LEU A 83 28.16 8.77 -5.04
CA LEU A 83 27.70 8.01 -6.20
C LEU A 83 26.84 6.82 -5.75
N TYR A 84 27.29 6.05 -4.75
CA TYR A 84 26.55 4.90 -4.25
C TYR A 84 25.23 5.29 -3.58
N GLY A 85 25.18 6.39 -2.83
CA GLY A 85 23.93 6.91 -2.24
C GLY A 85 22.89 7.27 -3.30
N LEU A 86 23.31 7.99 -4.34
CA LEU A 86 22.44 8.35 -5.47
C LEU A 86 22.06 7.12 -6.32
N PHE A 87 22.99 6.19 -6.50
CA PHE A 87 22.75 4.95 -7.25
C PHE A 87 21.67 4.11 -6.57
N VAL A 88 21.80 3.86 -5.27
CA VAL A 88 20.81 3.08 -4.51
C VAL A 88 19.46 3.80 -4.49
N SER A 89 19.45 5.13 -4.33
CA SER A 89 18.22 5.93 -4.36
C SER A 89 17.50 5.84 -5.70
N HIS A 90 18.14 6.28 -6.79
CA HIS A 90 17.46 6.51 -8.06
C HIS A 90 17.43 5.28 -8.98
N ILE A 91 18.38 4.36 -8.89
CA ILE A 91 18.47 3.20 -9.79
C ILE A 91 17.84 1.95 -9.15
N ILE A 92 17.77 1.87 -7.82
CA ILE A 92 17.22 0.71 -7.12
C ILE A 92 15.92 1.05 -6.41
N ALA A 93 15.94 1.92 -5.40
CA ALA A 93 14.79 2.12 -4.52
C ALA A 93 13.63 2.83 -5.21
N PHE A 94 13.90 3.89 -5.97
CA PHE A 94 12.88 4.66 -6.67
C PHE A 94 12.07 3.85 -7.72
N PRO A 95 12.68 3.07 -8.63
CA PRO A 95 11.90 2.25 -9.56
C PRO A 95 11.11 1.14 -8.87
N ILE A 96 11.62 0.60 -7.75
CA ILE A 96 10.86 -0.37 -6.95
C ILE A 96 9.62 0.28 -6.34
N TYR A 97 9.78 1.47 -5.73
CA TYR A 97 8.66 2.27 -5.22
C TYR A 97 7.62 2.52 -6.32
N MET A 98 8.02 3.06 -7.47
CA MET A 98 7.11 3.37 -8.57
C MET A 98 6.32 2.14 -9.02
N ARG A 99 6.99 0.99 -9.18
CA ARG A 99 6.31 -0.25 -9.59
C ARG A 99 5.31 -0.75 -8.54
N LEU A 100 5.64 -0.62 -7.27
CA LEU A 100 4.77 -1.05 -6.18
C LEU A 100 3.58 -0.10 -6.00
N HIS A 101 3.82 1.20 -6.07
CA HIS A 101 2.81 2.25 -6.02
C HIS A 101 1.79 2.08 -7.15
N THR A 102 2.23 1.97 -8.40
CA THR A 102 1.32 1.75 -9.54
C THR A 102 0.49 0.48 -9.39
N ARG A 103 1.07 -0.60 -8.86
CA ARG A 103 0.32 -1.84 -8.59
C ARG A 103 -0.71 -1.66 -7.48
N ALA A 104 -0.35 -0.94 -6.42
CA ALA A 104 -1.26 -0.63 -5.32
C ALA A 104 -2.45 0.23 -5.82
N GLU A 105 -2.19 1.28 -6.60
CA GLU A 105 -3.22 2.13 -7.20
C GLU A 105 -4.18 1.34 -8.10
N ILE A 106 -3.66 0.49 -8.99
CA ILE A 106 -4.50 -0.36 -9.86
C ILE A 106 -5.39 -1.28 -9.01
N LEU A 107 -4.84 -1.92 -7.98
CA LEU A 107 -5.59 -2.82 -7.12
C LEU A 107 -6.65 -2.08 -6.28
N ASN A 108 -6.31 -0.93 -5.72
CA ASN A 108 -7.23 -0.08 -4.96
C ASN A 108 -8.36 0.42 -5.88
N GLY A 109 -8.04 0.78 -7.12
CA GLY A 109 -9.04 1.13 -8.13
C GLY A 109 -10.02 -0.02 -8.44
N TYR A 110 -9.54 -1.26 -8.53
CA TYR A 110 -10.43 -2.43 -8.67
C TYR A 110 -11.27 -2.67 -7.42
N ARG A 111 -10.69 -2.55 -6.22
CA ARG A 111 -11.41 -2.71 -4.94
C ARG A 111 -12.53 -1.69 -4.81
N SER A 112 -12.26 -0.43 -5.11
CA SER A 112 -13.26 0.62 -5.03
C SER A 112 -14.44 0.38 -5.96
N LYS A 113 -14.18 -0.07 -7.19
CA LYS A 113 -15.26 -0.47 -8.12
C LYS A 113 -16.11 -1.64 -7.57
N ILE A 114 -15.48 -2.62 -6.93
CA ILE A 114 -16.17 -3.77 -6.31
C ILE A 114 -17.01 -3.31 -5.11
N VAL A 115 -16.46 -2.45 -4.24
CA VAL A 115 -17.15 -1.89 -3.08
C VAL A 115 -18.41 -1.15 -3.52
N GLN A 116 -18.30 -0.26 -4.51
CA GLN A 116 -19.45 0.47 -5.07
C GLN A 116 -20.52 -0.48 -5.63
N HIS A 117 -20.12 -1.48 -6.41
CA HIS A 117 -21.07 -2.46 -6.93
C HIS A 117 -21.77 -3.24 -5.82
N THR A 118 -21.03 -3.64 -4.78
CA THR A 118 -21.59 -4.47 -3.73
C THR A 118 -22.51 -3.67 -2.80
N ILE A 119 -22.23 -2.38 -2.58
CA ILE A 119 -23.14 -1.46 -1.89
C ILE A 119 -24.45 -1.32 -2.69
N ASN A 120 -24.38 -1.14 -4.01
CA ASN A 120 -25.57 -1.08 -4.86
C ASN A 120 -26.42 -2.36 -4.77
N ILE A 121 -25.77 -3.54 -4.80
CA ILE A 121 -26.46 -4.82 -4.65
C ILE A 121 -27.11 -4.93 -3.26
N ALA A 122 -26.38 -4.60 -2.19
CA ALA A 122 -26.90 -4.63 -0.83
C ALA A 122 -28.13 -3.73 -0.67
N GLY A 123 -28.10 -2.52 -1.26
CA GLY A 123 -29.24 -1.59 -1.26
C GLY A 123 -30.50 -2.15 -1.93
N ILE A 124 -30.35 -2.95 -3.00
CA ILE A 124 -31.47 -3.59 -3.69
C ILE A 124 -32.00 -4.79 -2.88
N GLU A 125 -31.09 -5.69 -2.46
CA GLU A 125 -31.45 -6.95 -1.81
C GLU A 125 -32.06 -6.72 -0.42
N LEU A 126 -31.43 -5.90 0.43
CA LEU A 126 -31.89 -5.67 1.81
C LEU A 126 -33.18 -4.83 1.86
N ALA A 127 -33.42 -3.97 0.87
CA ALA A 127 -34.70 -3.28 0.72
C ALA A 127 -35.85 -4.23 0.32
N SER A 128 -35.55 -5.36 -0.32
CA SER A 128 -36.54 -6.36 -0.73
C SER A 128 -36.89 -7.36 0.39
N VAL A 129 -35.91 -7.73 1.21
CA VAL A 129 -36.04 -8.73 2.29
C VAL A 129 -37.01 -8.27 3.38
N GLY A 130 -37.19 -6.96 3.58
CA GLY A 130 -38.23 -6.40 4.45
C GLY A 130 -39.68 -6.70 4.03
N ARG A 131 -39.92 -7.33 2.86
CA ARG A 131 -41.26 -7.68 2.34
C ARG A 131 -41.43 -9.15 1.94
N VAL A 132 -40.58 -10.07 2.40
CA VAL A 132 -40.85 -11.49 2.16
C VAL A 132 -41.78 -12.02 3.25
N HIS A 133 -43.09 -11.90 3.00
CA HIS A 133 -44.11 -12.66 3.69
C HIS A 133 -43.83 -14.15 3.42
N PHE A 134 -43.21 -14.84 4.38
CA PHE A 134 -43.13 -16.29 4.36
C PHE A 134 -44.56 -16.83 4.46
N VAL A 135 -45.14 -17.20 3.31
CA VAL A 135 -46.35 -18.02 3.28
C VAL A 135 -45.94 -19.38 3.82
N PRO A 136 -46.41 -19.82 5.00
CA PRO A 136 -46.11 -21.15 5.47
C PRO A 136 -46.66 -22.16 4.47
N ALA A 137 -45.82 -23.14 4.08
CA ALA A 137 -46.24 -24.23 3.23
C ALA A 137 -47.45 -24.93 3.87
N ASN A 138 -48.60 -24.88 3.19
CA ASN A 138 -49.84 -25.46 3.66
C ASN A 138 -49.67 -26.98 3.84
N PRO A 139 -49.80 -27.53 5.06
CA PRO A 139 -49.57 -28.96 5.30
C PRO A 139 -50.73 -29.88 4.82
N SER A 140 -51.73 -29.39 4.08
CA SER A 140 -52.96 -30.14 3.78
C SER A 140 -53.02 -30.88 2.42
N LYS A 141 -51.90 -31.16 1.75
CA LYS A 141 -51.92 -31.98 0.52
C LYS A 141 -50.89 -33.12 0.51
N THR A 142 -50.86 -33.90 1.59
CA THR A 142 -50.20 -35.22 1.59
C THR A 142 -50.85 -36.14 2.63
N ALA A 143 -52.12 -36.51 2.42
CA ALA A 143 -52.75 -37.73 2.96
C ALA A 143 -54.21 -37.81 2.51
N ALA A 144 -54.41 -38.29 1.28
CA ALA A 144 -55.61 -38.99 0.86
C ALA A 144 -55.14 -40.25 0.12
#